data_AF-A0AAJ6ZA58-F1
#
_entry.id   AF-A0AAJ6ZA58-F1
#
_cell.length_a   1.000
_cell.length_b   1.000
_cell.length_c   1.000
_cell.angle_alpha   90.00
_cell.angle_beta   90.00
_cell.angle_gamma   90.00
#
_symmetry.space_group_name_H-M   'P 1'
#
loop_
_entity.id
_entity.type
_entity.pdbx_description
1 polymer ?
#
loop_
_entity_poly.entity_id
_entity_poly.type
_entity_poly.pdbx_seq_one_letter_code
_entity_poly.pdbx_strand_id
1 'polypeptide(L)'
;MDSADEEELLFLSISIAYIQQRRKPRLWVRNFFKKRETHGVCSSLYNDLVIQDALGYKNTLRMSPEDLEILLQKVSPKITKHDTNFRQAISPKDQLLVTLRYLATGDTYTALMLISRISKTKISVFVPEVCKAIVQVLADYIKMPTTAEGWEDVAQNFKLKWNLPHCIGHLDGRHIEMIRPKNGNDYLNYRKNFSIVLLGLVDANYNFLYVDVGTPDKWPPREDVQLQVK
;
A
#
# COMPACT_ATOMS: atom_id res chain seq x y z
N MET A 1 -48.57 -39.21 35.44
CA MET A 1 -47.39 -38.34 35.29
C MET A 1 -47.19 -37.74 36.66
N ASP A 2 -46.12 -38.17 37.32
CA ASP A 2 -45.90 -37.82 38.72
C ASP A 2 -45.49 -36.35 38.79
N SER A 3 -45.87 -35.64 39.86
CA SER A 3 -45.57 -34.21 40.03
C SER A 3 -44.06 -33.91 39.98
N ALA A 4 -43.22 -34.91 40.23
CA ALA A 4 -41.77 -34.83 40.11
C ALA A 4 -41.29 -34.72 38.65
N ASP A 5 -41.99 -35.35 37.70
CA ASP A 5 -41.62 -35.31 36.28
C ASP A 5 -41.88 -33.91 35.68
N GLU A 6 -42.94 -33.24 36.13
CA GLU A 6 -43.26 -31.88 35.68
C GLU A 6 -42.28 -30.84 36.22
N GLU A 7 -41.81 -31.00 37.46
CA GLU A 7 -40.76 -30.16 38.03
C GLU A 7 -39.43 -30.33 37.30
N GLU A 8 -39.01 -31.56 36.99
CA GLU A 8 -37.79 -31.82 36.20
C GLU A 8 -37.86 -31.20 34.81
N LEU A 9 -39.00 -31.33 34.12
CA LEU A 9 -39.22 -30.72 32.81
C LEU A 9 -39.21 -29.19 32.89
N LEU A 10 -39.75 -28.60 33.96
CA LEU A 10 -39.71 -27.17 34.20
C LEU A 10 -38.27 -26.68 34.42
N PHE A 11 -37.48 -27.37 35.25
CA PHE A 11 -36.07 -27.05 35.47
C PHE A 11 -35.23 -27.18 34.20
N LEU A 12 -35.50 -28.20 33.38
CA LEU A 12 -34.82 -28.39 32.10
C LEU A 12 -35.17 -27.25 31.12
N SER A 13 -36.44 -26.86 31.04
CA SER A 13 -36.89 -25.76 30.17
C SER A 13 -36.28 -24.41 30.56
N ILE A 14 -36.20 -24.11 31.87
CA ILE A 14 -35.57 -22.91 32.42
C ILE A 14 -34.07 -22.93 32.14
N SER A 15 -33.42 -24.08 32.29
CA SER A 15 -31.98 -24.25 32.01
C SER A 15 -31.67 -24.04 30.52
N ILE A 16 -32.49 -24.59 29.63
CA ILE A 16 -32.36 -24.40 28.18
C ILE A 16 -32.60 -22.94 27.81
N ALA A 17 -33.64 -22.30 28.36
CA ALA A 17 -33.91 -20.88 28.12
C ALA A 17 -32.76 -19.99 28.63
N TYR A 18 -32.19 -20.31 29.80
CA TYR A 18 -31.03 -19.64 30.37
C TYR A 18 -29.78 -19.80 29.48
N ILE A 19 -29.53 -20.98 28.93
CA ILE A 19 -28.42 -21.25 27.99
C ILE A 19 -28.63 -20.50 26.67
N GLN A 20 -29.87 -20.43 26.15
CA GLN A 20 -30.20 -19.70 24.92
C GLN A 20 -30.10 -18.18 25.09
N GLN A 21 -30.37 -17.67 26.29
CA GLN A 21 -30.18 -16.25 26.65
C GLN A 21 -28.71 -15.87 26.85
N ARG A 22 -27.79 -16.84 27.00
CA ARG A 22 -26.36 -16.53 26.99
C ARG A 22 -25.98 -15.96 25.63
N ARG A 23 -25.52 -14.70 25.65
CA ARG A 23 -24.89 -14.09 24.48
C ARG A 23 -23.83 -15.05 23.94
N LYS A 24 -24.00 -15.47 22.67
CA LYS A 24 -23.00 -16.29 21.98
C LYS A 24 -21.62 -15.65 22.21
N PRO A 25 -20.61 -16.40 22.65
CA PRO A 25 -19.30 -15.85 22.93
C PRO A 25 -18.78 -15.15 21.66
N ARG A 26 -18.22 -13.96 21.83
CA ARG A 26 -17.59 -13.24 20.72
C ARG A 26 -16.48 -14.12 20.16
N LEU A 27 -16.61 -14.53 18.90
CA LEU A 27 -15.56 -15.31 18.23
C LEU A 27 -14.26 -14.50 18.23
N TRP A 28 -13.23 -15.02 18.90
CA TRP A 28 -11.90 -14.39 18.96
C TRP A 28 -11.32 -14.14 17.57
N VAL A 29 -11.49 -15.11 16.67
CA VAL A 29 -11.15 -14.98 15.24
C VAL A 29 -12.25 -15.64 14.41
N ARG A 30 -12.75 -14.92 13.39
CA ARG A 30 -13.72 -15.47 12.43
C ARG A 30 -13.08 -16.65 11.68
N ASN A 31 -13.82 -17.74 11.51
CA ASN A 31 -13.32 -18.95 10.82
C ASN A 31 -12.78 -18.65 9.40
N PHE A 32 -13.32 -17.61 8.75
CA PHE A 32 -12.83 -17.11 7.47
C PHE A 32 -11.32 -16.80 7.46
N PHE A 33 -10.79 -16.21 8.53
CA PHE A 33 -9.38 -15.80 8.66
C PHE A 33 -8.45 -16.96 9.06
N LYS A 34 -8.99 -18.03 9.66
CA LYS A 34 -8.19 -19.22 10.02
C LYS A 34 -7.65 -19.96 8.80
N LYS A 35 -8.31 -19.81 7.65
CA LYS A 35 -7.92 -20.44 6.38
C LYS A 35 -6.96 -19.58 5.54
N ARG A 36 -6.21 -18.66 6.15
CA ARG A 36 -5.27 -17.76 5.44
C ARG A 36 -4.21 -18.54 4.68
N GLU A 37 -3.57 -19.51 5.31
CA GLU A 37 -2.43 -20.24 4.71
C GLU A 37 -2.84 -21.17 3.58
N THR A 38 -4.10 -21.64 3.59
CA THR A 38 -4.59 -22.59 2.57
C THR A 38 -5.39 -21.93 1.45
N HIS A 39 -6.09 -20.82 1.75
CA HIS A 39 -7.03 -20.19 0.81
C HIS A 39 -6.82 -18.68 0.68
N GLY A 40 -5.71 -18.14 1.19
CA GLY A 40 -5.32 -16.75 0.98
C GLY A 40 -4.64 -16.62 -0.38
N VAL A 41 -4.92 -15.51 -1.08
CA VAL A 41 -4.31 -15.23 -2.40
C VAL A 41 -2.77 -15.25 -2.36
N CYS A 42 -2.17 -14.92 -1.20
CA CYS A 42 -0.73 -14.98 -0.98
C CYS A 42 -0.12 -16.39 -1.14
N SER A 43 -0.83 -17.44 -0.73
CA SER A 43 -0.31 -18.80 -0.70
C SER A 43 -0.78 -19.68 -1.85
N SER A 44 -1.93 -19.40 -2.46
CA SER A 44 -2.42 -20.13 -3.64
C SER A 44 -2.11 -19.37 -4.93
N LEU A 45 -2.87 -18.31 -5.19
CA LEU A 45 -2.95 -17.65 -6.50
C LEU A 45 -1.61 -17.12 -6.98
N TYR A 46 -0.79 -16.49 -6.11
CA TYR A 46 0.50 -15.98 -6.57
C TYR A 46 1.50 -17.09 -6.92
N ASN A 47 1.47 -18.23 -6.23
CA ASN A 47 2.33 -19.35 -6.59
C ASN A 47 1.91 -19.95 -7.92
N ASP A 48 0.60 -20.07 -8.17
CA ASP A 48 0.06 -20.52 -9.45
C ASP A 48 0.42 -19.55 -10.58
N LEU A 49 0.27 -18.24 -10.36
CA LEU A 49 0.61 -17.22 -11.35
C LEU A 49 2.10 -17.21 -11.71
N VAL A 50 3.00 -17.40 -10.73
CA VAL A 50 4.45 -17.47 -11.02
C VAL A 50 4.77 -18.63 -11.96
N ILE A 51 4.09 -19.77 -11.82
CA ILE A 51 4.36 -20.98 -12.60
C ILE A 51 3.64 -20.95 -13.95
N GLN A 52 2.39 -20.47 -13.97
CA GLN A 52 1.47 -20.64 -15.10
C GLN A 52 1.27 -19.38 -15.94
N ASP A 53 1.45 -18.18 -15.38
CA ASP A 53 1.18 -16.91 -16.07
C ASP A 53 2.04 -15.74 -15.54
N ALA A 54 3.28 -15.67 -16.01
CA ALA A 54 4.21 -14.60 -15.67
C ALA A 54 3.67 -13.19 -16.05
N LEU A 55 2.88 -13.08 -17.12
CA LEU A 55 2.31 -11.81 -17.55
C LEU A 55 1.18 -11.37 -16.60
N GLY A 56 0.29 -12.29 -16.22
CA GLY A 56 -0.74 -12.08 -15.22
C GLY A 56 -0.15 -11.70 -13.86
N TYR A 57 0.95 -12.33 -13.46
CA TYR A 57 1.70 -11.95 -12.26
C TYR A 57 2.18 -10.50 -12.33
N LYS A 58 2.88 -10.13 -13.42
CA LYS A 58 3.40 -8.78 -13.62
C LYS A 58 2.29 -7.74 -13.68
N ASN A 59 1.15 -8.05 -14.28
CA ASN A 59 -0.01 -7.15 -14.30
C ASN A 59 -0.65 -6.99 -12.92
N THR A 60 -0.61 -8.03 -12.10
CA THR A 60 -1.23 -8.06 -10.77
C THR A 60 -0.43 -7.28 -9.73
N LEU A 61 0.91 -7.35 -9.80
CA LEU A 61 1.84 -6.75 -8.82
C LEU A 61 2.70 -5.61 -9.38
N ARG A 62 2.67 -5.37 -10.70
CA ARG A 62 3.55 -4.42 -11.43
C ARG A 62 5.05 -4.70 -11.25
N MET A 63 5.41 -5.94 -10.93
CA MET A 63 6.77 -6.36 -10.60
C MET A 63 7.00 -7.81 -11.05
N SER A 64 8.23 -8.17 -11.40
CA SER A 64 8.60 -9.57 -11.69
C SER A 64 8.76 -10.39 -10.39
N PRO A 65 8.63 -11.73 -10.43
CA PRO A 65 8.89 -12.57 -9.27
C PRO A 65 10.32 -12.41 -8.72
N GLU A 66 11.29 -12.20 -9.60
CA GLU A 66 12.71 -12.01 -9.25
C GLU A 66 12.91 -10.68 -8.49
N ASP A 67 12.35 -9.59 -9.01
CA ASP A 67 12.39 -8.28 -8.36
C ASP A 67 11.67 -8.30 -7.01
N LEU A 68 10.57 -9.06 -6.89
CA LEU A 68 9.87 -9.23 -5.62
C LEU A 68 10.78 -9.88 -4.59
N GLU A 69 11.52 -10.93 -4.95
CA GLU A 69 12.40 -11.63 -4.02
C GLU A 69 13.55 -10.74 -3.57
N ILE A 70 14.16 -9.98 -4.49
CA ILE A 70 15.19 -8.99 -4.18
C ILE A 70 14.65 -7.94 -3.20
N LEU A 71 13.45 -7.41 -3.47
CA LEU A 71 12.80 -6.43 -2.59
C LEU A 71 12.45 -7.04 -1.24
N LEU A 72 11.96 -8.27 -1.21
CA LEU A 72 11.60 -8.99 0.01
C LEU A 72 12.82 -9.18 0.91
N GLN A 73 13.98 -9.53 0.36
CA GLN A 73 15.22 -9.66 1.12
C GLN A 73 15.62 -8.34 1.78
N LYS A 74 15.49 -7.22 1.07
CA LYS A 74 15.80 -5.87 1.60
C LYS A 74 14.79 -5.42 2.66
N VAL A 75 13.50 -5.67 2.45
CA VAL A 75 12.41 -5.17 3.30
C VAL A 75 12.18 -6.04 4.54
N SER A 76 12.36 -7.36 4.45
CA SER A 76 12.06 -8.32 5.53
C SER A 76 12.64 -7.94 6.90
N PRO A 77 13.91 -7.50 7.02
CA PRO A 77 14.47 -7.09 8.31
C PRO A 77 13.70 -5.96 9.01
N LYS A 78 13.00 -5.10 8.25
CA LYS A 78 12.26 -3.95 8.78
C LYS A 78 10.80 -4.25 9.13
N ILE A 79 10.20 -5.30 8.55
CA ILE A 79 8.76 -5.59 8.68
C ILE A 79 8.44 -6.91 9.39
N THR A 80 9.47 -7.69 9.74
CA THR A 80 9.31 -8.96 10.45
C THR A 80 8.72 -8.72 11.84
N LYS A 81 7.70 -9.50 12.19
CA LYS A 81 7.02 -9.44 13.50
C LYS A 81 7.14 -10.80 14.16
N HIS A 82 7.23 -10.81 15.49
CA HIS A 82 7.29 -12.04 16.26
C HIS A 82 5.93 -12.71 16.39
N ASP A 83 5.96 -14.03 16.43
CA ASP A 83 4.80 -14.84 16.81
C ASP A 83 4.45 -14.60 18.27
N THR A 84 3.17 -14.74 18.57
CA THR A 84 2.66 -14.65 19.94
C THR A 84 1.96 -15.96 20.28
N ASN A 85 1.85 -16.27 21.58
CA ASN A 85 1.12 -17.46 22.07
C ASN A 85 -0.34 -17.54 21.60
N PHE A 86 -0.91 -16.43 21.09
CA PHE A 86 -2.29 -16.32 20.63
C PHE A 86 -2.46 -16.37 19.11
N ARG A 87 -1.43 -16.01 18.34
CA ARG A 87 -1.48 -15.95 16.87
C ARG A 87 -0.09 -15.93 16.26
N GLN A 88 0.04 -16.59 15.12
CA GLN A 88 1.15 -16.41 14.21
C GLN A 88 1.10 -15.01 13.59
N ALA A 89 2.28 -14.42 13.39
CA ALA A 89 2.46 -13.19 12.68
C ALA A 89 2.01 -13.34 11.21
N ILE A 90 1.81 -12.21 10.55
CA ILE A 90 1.67 -12.19 9.09
C ILE A 90 3.09 -12.24 8.53
N SER A 91 3.37 -13.16 7.62
CA SER A 91 4.70 -13.29 7.04
C SER A 91 5.12 -11.97 6.35
N PRO A 92 6.42 -11.62 6.34
CA PRO A 92 6.90 -10.47 5.58
C PRO A 92 6.48 -10.51 4.10
N LYS A 93 6.49 -11.70 3.51
CA LYS A 93 6.06 -11.94 2.13
C LYS A 93 4.59 -11.59 1.91
N ASP A 94 3.69 -12.03 2.79
CA ASP A 94 2.27 -11.69 2.70
C ASP A 94 2.03 -10.19 2.90
N GLN A 95 2.72 -9.58 3.86
CA GLN A 95 2.64 -8.12 4.09
C GLN A 95 3.08 -7.35 2.84
N LEU A 96 4.18 -7.76 2.21
CA LEU A 96 4.71 -7.14 1.00
C LEU A 96 3.76 -7.35 -0.19
N LEU A 97 3.29 -8.57 -0.44
CA LEU A 97 2.37 -8.88 -1.54
C LEU A 97 1.06 -8.09 -1.44
N VAL A 98 0.45 -8.02 -0.27
CA VAL A 98 -0.79 -7.26 -0.07
C VAL A 98 -0.54 -5.76 -0.27
N THR A 99 0.61 -5.26 0.18
CA THR A 99 0.99 -3.85 -0.01
C THR A 99 1.23 -3.53 -1.48
N LEU A 100 1.97 -4.37 -2.21
CA LEU A 100 2.21 -4.18 -3.64
C LEU A 100 0.91 -4.28 -4.44
N ARG A 101 0.02 -5.21 -4.09
CA ARG A 101 -1.30 -5.29 -4.69
C ARG A 101 -2.10 -4.01 -4.47
N TYR A 102 -2.08 -3.48 -3.25
CA TYR A 102 -2.72 -2.20 -2.94
C TYR A 102 -2.19 -1.05 -3.81
N LEU A 103 -0.86 -0.95 -3.95
CA LEU A 103 -0.22 0.09 -4.76
C LEU A 103 -0.49 -0.08 -6.27
N ALA A 104 -0.59 -1.32 -6.75
CA ALA A 104 -0.80 -1.64 -8.17
C ALA A 104 -2.24 -1.35 -8.65
N THR A 105 -3.25 -1.59 -7.81
CA THR A 105 -4.66 -1.48 -8.21
C THR A 105 -5.44 -0.37 -7.52
N GLY A 106 -4.98 0.13 -6.37
CA GLY A 106 -5.76 1.05 -5.55
C GLY A 106 -6.98 0.41 -4.87
N ASP A 107 -6.99 -0.92 -4.73
CA ASP A 107 -8.10 -1.65 -4.12
C ASP A 107 -8.38 -1.21 -2.67
N THR A 108 -9.65 -1.30 -2.25
CA THR A 108 -10.00 -1.01 -0.85
C THR A 108 -9.44 -2.08 0.09
N TYR A 109 -9.14 -1.71 1.33
CA TYR A 109 -8.73 -2.68 2.36
C TYR A 109 -9.78 -3.75 2.65
N THR A 110 -11.06 -3.49 2.36
CA THR A 110 -12.12 -4.50 2.45
C THR A 110 -11.95 -5.56 1.36
N ALA A 111 -11.69 -5.16 0.12
CA ALA A 111 -11.42 -6.09 -0.97
C ALA A 111 -10.15 -6.90 -0.70
N LEU A 112 -9.07 -6.23 -0.29
CA LEU A 112 -7.82 -6.89 0.09
C LEU A 112 -8.01 -7.90 1.24
N MET A 113 -8.86 -7.58 2.22
CA MET A 113 -9.20 -8.50 3.32
C MET A 113 -9.89 -9.77 2.82
N LEU A 114 -10.79 -9.66 1.84
CA LEU A 114 -11.51 -10.81 1.31
C LEU A 114 -10.57 -11.74 0.53
N ILE A 115 -9.64 -11.20 -0.25
CA ILE A 115 -8.72 -11.99 -1.05
C ILE A 115 -7.57 -12.58 -0.22
N SER A 116 -6.98 -11.79 0.69
CA SER A 116 -5.81 -12.20 1.48
C SER A 116 -6.19 -12.94 2.77
N ARG A 117 -7.46 -12.84 3.18
CA ARG A 117 -7.95 -13.32 4.49
C ARG A 117 -7.20 -12.69 5.66
N ILE A 118 -6.77 -11.44 5.51
CA ILE A 118 -6.16 -10.64 6.58
C ILE A 118 -7.12 -9.51 6.95
N SER A 119 -7.39 -9.30 8.24
CA SER A 119 -8.33 -8.28 8.69
C SER A 119 -7.95 -6.88 8.17
N LYS A 120 -8.94 -6.09 7.72
CA LYS A 120 -8.72 -4.70 7.25
C LYS A 120 -7.92 -3.84 8.24
N THR A 121 -8.13 -4.03 9.54
CA THR A 121 -7.41 -3.29 10.60
C THR A 121 -5.91 -3.62 10.62
N LYS A 122 -5.53 -4.86 10.27
CA LYS A 122 -4.12 -5.24 10.14
C LYS A 122 -3.53 -4.64 8.87
N ILE A 123 -4.25 -4.73 7.75
CA ILE A 123 -3.86 -4.14 6.47
C ILE A 123 -3.58 -2.65 6.63
N SER A 124 -4.49 -1.90 7.25
CA SER A 124 -4.31 -0.46 7.47
C SER A 124 -3.11 -0.09 8.33
N VAL A 125 -2.61 -1.03 9.16
CA VAL A 125 -1.43 -0.80 10.00
C VAL A 125 -0.15 -1.13 9.24
N PHE A 126 -0.07 -2.31 8.62
CA PHE A 126 1.19 -2.71 7.99
C PHE A 126 1.41 -2.05 6.63
N VAL A 127 0.38 -1.68 5.87
CA VAL A 127 0.57 -1.07 4.53
C VAL A 127 1.46 0.20 4.62
N PRO A 128 1.18 1.17 5.50
CA PRO A 128 2.08 2.31 5.70
C PRO A 128 3.48 1.93 6.21
N GLU A 129 3.59 0.94 7.10
CA GLU A 129 4.88 0.45 7.61
C GLU A 129 5.75 -0.15 6.49
N VAL A 130 5.13 -0.96 5.62
CA VAL A 130 5.79 -1.57 4.47
C VAL A 130 6.17 -0.51 3.44
N CYS A 131 5.29 0.46 3.13
CA CYS A 131 5.63 1.58 2.25
C CYS A 131 6.83 2.37 2.77
N LYS A 132 6.88 2.67 4.08
CA LYS A 132 8.02 3.34 4.71
C LYS A 132 9.29 2.50 4.60
N ALA A 133 9.19 1.19 4.82
CA ALA A 133 10.33 0.29 4.66
C ALA A 133 10.86 0.27 3.22
N ILE A 134 9.96 0.21 2.22
CA ILE A 134 10.30 0.26 0.79
C ILE A 134 11.06 1.55 0.46
N VAL A 135 10.53 2.71 0.86
CA VAL A 135 11.20 4.01 0.63
C VAL A 135 12.59 4.03 1.25
N GLN A 136 12.75 3.50 2.47
CA GLN A 136 14.05 3.46 3.14
C GLN A 136 15.08 2.56 2.44
N VAL A 137 14.68 1.38 1.97
CA VAL A 137 15.63 0.42 1.37
C VAL A 137 15.93 0.72 -0.10
N LEU A 138 15.04 1.47 -0.76
CA LEU A 138 15.21 1.91 -2.15
C LEU A 138 15.68 3.36 -2.27
N ALA A 139 15.95 4.05 -1.16
CA ALA A 139 16.42 5.44 -1.16
C ALA A 139 17.68 5.63 -2.04
N ASP A 140 18.50 4.59 -2.15
CA ASP A 140 19.73 4.65 -2.92
C ASP A 140 19.55 4.54 -4.44
N TYR A 141 18.36 4.22 -4.93
CA TYR A 141 18.09 4.02 -6.36
C TYR A 141 17.71 5.32 -7.09
N ILE A 142 17.19 6.33 -6.38
CA ILE A 142 16.82 7.62 -6.95
C ILE A 142 17.87 8.63 -6.49
N LYS A 143 18.85 8.91 -7.37
CA LYS A 143 19.96 9.82 -7.06
C LYS A 143 20.26 10.73 -8.24
N MET A 144 20.50 11.99 -7.91
CA MET A 144 21.04 12.97 -8.83
C MET A 144 22.54 12.73 -9.03
N PRO A 145 23.06 12.91 -10.26
CA PRO A 145 24.50 13.01 -10.47
C PRO A 145 25.11 14.09 -9.59
N THR A 146 26.23 13.76 -8.95
CA THR A 146 26.97 14.68 -8.06
C THR A 146 28.19 15.30 -8.77
N THR A 147 28.60 14.73 -9.89
CA THR A 147 29.77 15.17 -10.67
C THR A 147 29.32 15.80 -11.99
N ALA A 148 30.15 16.70 -12.53
CA ALA A 148 29.91 17.29 -13.85
C ALA A 148 29.90 16.23 -14.96
N GLU A 149 30.78 15.23 -14.86
CA GLU A 149 30.81 14.08 -15.77
C GLU A 149 29.49 13.31 -15.79
N GLY A 150 28.91 13.05 -14.61
CA GLY A 150 27.62 12.36 -14.53
C GLY A 150 26.47 13.18 -15.13
N TRP A 151 26.54 14.51 -15.07
CA TRP A 151 25.58 15.38 -15.77
C TRP A 151 25.79 15.39 -17.28
N GLU A 152 27.05 15.33 -17.74
CA GLU A 152 27.38 15.21 -19.16
C GLU A 152 26.85 13.90 -19.74
N ASP A 153 26.95 12.79 -18.99
CA ASP A 153 26.39 11.49 -19.39
C ASP A 153 24.86 11.56 -19.57
N VAL A 154 24.15 12.25 -18.68
CA VAL A 154 22.71 12.47 -18.82
C VAL A 154 22.41 13.28 -20.08
N ALA A 155 23.14 14.38 -20.30
CA ALA A 155 22.99 15.22 -21.48
C ALA A 155 23.29 14.49 -22.80
N GLN A 156 24.33 13.64 -22.80
CA GLN A 156 24.67 12.81 -23.94
C GLN A 156 23.56 11.80 -24.24
N ASN A 157 22.97 11.17 -23.23
CA ASN A 157 21.85 10.25 -23.42
C ASN A 157 20.61 10.94 -24.01
N PHE A 158 20.30 12.17 -23.57
CA PHE A 158 19.23 12.96 -24.19
C PHE A 158 19.52 13.32 -25.65
N LYS A 159 20.75 13.71 -25.95
CA LYS A 159 21.18 13.98 -27.33
C LYS A 159 21.02 12.75 -28.22
N LEU A 160 21.47 11.57 -27.76
CA LEU A 160 21.46 10.34 -28.55
C LEU A 160 20.04 9.78 -28.78
N LYS A 161 19.17 9.83 -27.76
CA LYS A 161 17.82 9.23 -27.84
C LYS A 161 16.75 10.17 -28.37
N TRP A 162 16.83 11.45 -27.99
CA TRP A 162 15.77 12.42 -28.19
C TRP A 162 16.19 13.62 -29.04
N ASN A 163 17.44 13.64 -29.54
CA ASN A 163 18.02 14.76 -30.27
C ASN A 163 17.93 16.09 -29.50
N LEU A 164 18.04 16.02 -28.17
CA LEU A 164 17.93 17.16 -27.26
C LEU A 164 19.29 17.41 -26.57
N PRO A 165 20.22 18.14 -27.20
CA PRO A 165 21.55 18.38 -26.63
C PRO A 165 21.47 19.24 -25.36
N HIS A 166 22.40 19.02 -24.43
CA HIS A 166 22.52 19.74 -23.16
C HIS A 166 21.31 19.61 -22.21
N CYS A 167 20.34 18.74 -22.50
CA CYS A 167 19.23 18.47 -21.60
C CYS A 167 19.70 17.59 -20.44
N ILE A 168 19.55 18.06 -19.22
CA ILE A 168 19.95 17.33 -18.01
C ILE A 168 18.77 16.66 -17.30
N GLY A 169 17.57 16.72 -17.86
CA GLY A 169 16.40 16.06 -17.30
C GLY A 169 15.10 16.73 -17.67
N HIS A 170 14.01 15.99 -17.51
CA HIS A 170 12.66 16.49 -17.68
C HIS A 170 11.98 16.62 -16.32
N LEU A 171 11.61 17.84 -15.93
CA LEU A 171 10.96 18.14 -14.66
C LEU A 171 9.46 18.32 -14.88
N ASP A 172 8.65 17.54 -14.18
CA ASP A 172 7.19 17.68 -14.23
C ASP A 172 6.56 17.51 -12.84
N GLY A 173 5.44 18.18 -12.64
CA GLY A 173 4.70 18.21 -11.38
C GLY A 173 3.27 17.69 -11.55
N ARG A 174 2.77 16.95 -10.57
CA ARG A 174 1.39 16.44 -10.52
C ARG A 174 0.73 16.73 -9.18
N HIS A 175 -0.48 17.25 -9.24
CA HIS A 175 -1.36 17.36 -8.07
C HIS A 175 -2.00 15.99 -7.78
N ILE A 176 -1.73 15.47 -6.58
CA ILE A 176 -2.37 14.24 -6.07
C ILE A 176 -3.50 14.66 -5.15
N GLU A 177 -4.73 14.43 -5.60
CA GLU A 177 -5.92 14.72 -4.81
C GLU A 177 -5.99 13.84 -3.58
N MET A 178 -6.48 14.42 -2.48
CA MET A 178 -6.61 13.74 -1.20
C MET A 178 -7.85 14.19 -0.46
N ILE A 179 -8.23 13.39 0.53
CA ILE A 179 -9.27 13.78 1.47
C ILE A 179 -8.73 14.89 2.37
N ARG A 180 -9.57 15.89 2.65
CA ARG A 180 -9.23 17.00 3.55
C ARG A 180 -8.66 16.48 4.87
N PRO A 181 -7.41 16.86 5.23
CA PRO A 181 -6.88 16.55 6.55
C PRO A 181 -7.48 17.51 7.59
N LYS A 182 -7.46 17.12 8.86
CA LYS A 182 -8.15 17.85 9.95
C LYS A 182 -7.80 19.35 9.99
N ASN A 183 -6.55 19.72 9.69
CA ASN A 183 -6.06 21.09 9.58
C ASN A 183 -5.50 21.34 8.16
N GLY A 184 -6.36 21.30 7.14
CA GLY A 184 -5.95 21.12 5.75
C GLY A 184 -5.99 22.32 4.81
N ASN A 185 -6.12 23.54 5.32
CA ASN A 185 -6.31 24.70 4.45
C ASN A 185 -5.10 24.96 3.52
N ASP A 186 -3.89 24.59 3.96
CA ASP A 186 -2.68 24.72 3.12
C ASP A 186 -2.63 23.72 1.96
N TYR A 187 -3.51 22.71 1.94
CA TYR A 187 -3.62 21.74 0.85
C TYR A 187 -4.72 22.11 -0.14
N LEU A 188 -5.42 23.23 0.05
CA LEU A 188 -6.51 23.65 -0.83
C LEU A 188 -5.93 24.26 -2.11
N ASN A 189 -6.18 23.59 -3.23
CA ASN A 189 -5.74 24.03 -4.53
C ASN A 189 -6.70 25.05 -5.17
N TYR A 190 -6.28 25.63 -6.30
CA TYR A 190 -7.09 26.63 -7.03
C TYR A 190 -8.43 26.08 -7.56
N ARG A 191 -8.56 24.75 -7.72
CA ARG A 191 -9.81 24.07 -8.11
C ARG A 191 -10.73 23.78 -6.93
N LYS A 192 -10.38 24.26 -5.73
CA LYS A 192 -11.09 24.00 -4.47
C LYS A 192 -11.09 22.52 -4.04
N ASN A 193 -10.15 21.73 -4.56
CA ASN A 193 -9.86 20.38 -4.10
C ASN A 193 -8.67 20.39 -3.13
N PHE A 194 -8.52 19.33 -2.32
CA PHE A 194 -7.35 19.17 -1.47
C PHE A 194 -6.31 18.30 -2.18
N SER A 195 -5.08 18.76 -2.29
CA SER A 195 -4.01 18.03 -2.96
C SER A 195 -2.63 18.26 -2.33
N ILE A 196 -1.74 17.29 -2.57
CA ILE A 196 -0.30 17.44 -2.42
C ILE A 196 0.35 17.49 -3.80
N VAL A 197 1.50 18.16 -3.88
CA VAL A 197 2.32 18.18 -5.10
C VAL A 197 3.30 17.01 -5.08
N LEU A 198 3.37 16.30 -6.21
CA LEU A 198 4.46 15.42 -6.59
C LEU A 198 5.29 16.14 -7.65
N LEU A 199 6.60 16.20 -7.49
CA LEU A 199 7.55 16.74 -8.45
C LEU A 199 8.53 15.62 -8.80
N GLY A 200 8.74 15.37 -10.10
CA GLY A 200 9.66 14.34 -10.58
C GLY A 200 10.60 14.89 -11.63
N LEU A 201 11.89 14.60 -11.49
CA LEU A 201 12.90 14.81 -12.51
C LEU A 201 13.32 13.46 -13.08
N VAL A 202 13.25 13.30 -14.40
CA VAL A 202 13.60 12.05 -15.09
C VAL A 202 14.72 12.23 -16.10
N ASP A 203 15.52 11.17 -16.31
CA ASP A 203 16.54 11.09 -17.35
C ASP A 203 15.95 10.68 -18.72
N ALA A 204 16.82 10.56 -19.72
CA ALA A 204 16.45 10.15 -21.07
C ALA A 204 15.92 8.70 -21.18
N ASN A 205 16.06 7.90 -20.12
CA ASN A 205 15.65 6.50 -20.03
C ASN A 205 14.35 6.32 -19.24
N TYR A 206 13.69 7.41 -18.86
CA TYR A 206 12.52 7.41 -17.97
C TYR A 206 12.81 6.95 -16.55
N ASN A 207 14.07 7.00 -16.11
CA ASN A 207 14.46 6.76 -14.73
C ASN A 207 14.34 8.07 -13.93
N PHE A 208 13.79 7.98 -12.72
CA PHE A 208 13.75 9.12 -11.81
C PHE A 208 15.15 9.43 -11.28
N LEU A 209 15.59 10.67 -11.48
CA LEU A 209 16.80 11.24 -10.87
C LEU A 209 16.48 11.88 -9.52
N TYR A 210 15.29 12.46 -9.41
CA TYR A 210 14.81 13.12 -8.20
C TYR A 210 13.28 13.03 -8.12
N VAL A 211 12.76 12.85 -6.90
CA VAL A 211 11.33 12.88 -6.61
C VAL A 211 11.11 13.60 -5.29
N ASP A 212 10.20 14.57 -5.28
CA ASP A 212 9.68 15.22 -4.07
C ASP A 212 8.16 15.04 -4.01
N VAL A 213 7.64 14.70 -2.83
CA VAL A 213 6.19 14.46 -2.62
C VAL A 213 5.77 14.98 -1.26
N GLY A 214 4.65 15.69 -1.23
CA GLY A 214 3.96 16.05 0.02
C GLY A 214 3.93 17.54 0.33
N THR A 215 4.51 18.37 -0.53
CA THR A 215 4.44 19.82 -0.42
C THR A 215 2.98 20.29 -0.52
N PRO A 216 2.48 21.10 0.43
CA PRO A 216 1.14 21.67 0.38
C PRO A 216 0.96 22.52 -0.87
N ASP A 217 -0.19 22.34 -1.53
CA ASP A 217 -0.55 23.03 -2.77
C ASP A 217 -1.10 24.44 -2.52
N LYS A 218 -0.43 25.19 -1.64
CA LYS A 218 -0.83 26.54 -1.29
C LYS A 218 -0.35 27.50 -2.37
N TRP A 219 -1.19 27.73 -3.36
CA TRP A 219 -0.99 28.82 -4.29
C TRP A 219 -1.38 30.15 -3.59
N PRO A 220 -0.50 31.18 -3.53
CA PRO A 220 -0.93 32.50 -3.08
C PRO A 220 -2.04 33.02 -4.01
N PRO A 221 -3.14 33.61 -3.50
CA PRO A 221 -4.13 34.24 -4.36
C PRO A 221 -3.40 35.24 -5.27
N ARG A 222 -3.53 35.12 -6.59
CA ARG A 222 -3.00 36.14 -7.50
C ARG A 222 -3.84 37.40 -7.29
N GLU A 223 -3.36 38.36 -6.50
CA GLU A 223 -3.95 39.71 -6.48
C GLU A 223 -3.14 40.72 -7.33
N ASP A 224 -2.03 40.34 -7.95
CA ASP A 224 -1.05 41.35 -8.39
C ASP A 224 -0.02 40.87 -9.43
N VAL A 225 -0.46 40.15 -10.45
CA VAL A 225 0.28 40.11 -11.74
C VAL A 225 -0.49 40.94 -12.76
N GLN A 226 -0.49 42.27 -12.58
CA GLN A 226 -0.58 43.16 -13.72
C GLN A 226 0.70 42.98 -14.53
N LEU A 227 0.59 42.26 -15.65
CA LEU A 227 1.60 42.28 -16.71
C LEU A 227 1.73 43.73 -17.19
N GLN A 228 2.64 44.49 -16.60
CA GLN A 228 3.17 45.68 -17.26
C GLN A 228 4.06 45.20 -18.40
N VAL A 229 3.45 45.11 -19.57
CA VAL A 229 4.17 45.16 -20.83
C VAL A 229 4.72 46.59 -20.95
N LYS A 230 6.03 46.74 -20.75
CA LYS A 230 6.82 47.82 -21.31
C LYS A 230 7.81 47.22 -22.30
#